data_AF-A0A7V1MXW3-F1
#
_entry.id   AF-A0A7V1MXW3-F1
#
_cell.length_a   1.000
_cell.length_b   1.000
_cell.length_c   1.000
_cell.angle_alpha   90.00
_cell.angle_beta   90.00
_cell.angle_gamma   90.00
#
_symmetry.space_group_name_H-M   'P 1'
#
loop_
_entity.id
_entity.type
_entity.pdbx_description
1 polymer ?
#
loop_
_entity_poly.entity_id
_entity_poly.type
_entity_poly.pdbx_seq_one_letter_code
_entity_poly.pdbx_strand_id
1 'polypeptide(L)'
;MAKSSLKQPAFLILLVLLTVGAVAMRISLSAMELHLRKLPIYAEGNRQVRSLPPAVGDWFRVHSDTILSPEVVEELGTSNYLDRTYVRLKPGKTKADLEDPTAVRDIIQLHLAYYTGMIDAVPHVPERCFVGGGMSVTGGPFVRQLPL
;
A
#
# COMPACT_ATOMS: atom_id res chain seq x y z
N MET A 1 48.30 26.57 -20.61
CA MET A 1 47.62 27.29 -19.51
C MET A 1 46.11 27.15 -19.71
N ALA A 2 45.44 26.33 -18.89
CA ALA A 2 43.99 26.22 -18.92
C ALA A 2 43.38 27.54 -18.41
N LYS A 3 42.63 28.25 -19.26
CA LYS A 3 41.88 29.43 -18.83
C LYS A 3 40.90 28.99 -17.75
N SER A 4 41.00 29.58 -16.56
CA SER A 4 40.09 29.28 -15.44
C SER A 4 38.64 29.44 -15.88
N SER A 5 37.88 28.34 -15.82
CA SER A 5 36.46 28.29 -16.19
C SER A 5 35.62 29.30 -15.40
N LEU A 6 36.08 29.70 -14.21
CA LEU A 6 35.40 30.65 -13.33
C LEU A 6 35.34 32.09 -13.88
N LYS A 7 36.23 32.43 -14.82
CA LYS A 7 36.27 33.78 -15.43
C LYS A 7 35.58 33.84 -16.79
N GLN A 8 35.01 32.73 -17.27
CA GLN A 8 34.32 32.70 -18.55
C GLN A 8 32.97 33.43 -18.41
N PRO A 9 32.65 34.39 -19.29
CA PRO A 9 31.41 35.16 -19.18
C PRO A 9 30.18 34.25 -19.31
N ALA A 10 30.23 33.23 -20.15
CA ALA A 10 29.16 32.23 -20.26
C ALA A 10 28.92 31.49 -18.94
N PHE A 11 29.99 31.10 -18.23
CA PHE A 11 29.87 30.45 -16.93
C PHE A 11 29.23 31.37 -15.88
N LEU A 12 29.65 32.64 -15.83
CA LEU A 12 29.09 33.61 -14.89
C LEU A 12 27.61 33.90 -15.19
N ILE A 13 27.24 34.03 -16.46
CA ILE A 13 25.84 34.23 -16.87
C ILE A 13 24.99 33.04 -16.44
N LEU A 14 25.44 31.81 -16.70
CA LEU A 14 24.72 30.60 -16.29
C LEU A 14 24.61 30.48 -14.77
N LEU A 15 25.68 30.79 -14.04
CA LEU A 15 25.67 30.79 -12.59
C LEU A 15 24.66 31.80 -12.05
N VAL A 16 24.68 33.04 -12.55
CA VAL A 16 23.73 34.09 -12.15
C VAL A 16 22.29 33.67 -12.48
N LEU A 17 22.04 33.14 -13.68
CA LEU A 17 20.71 32.70 -14.09
C LEU A 17 20.17 31.59 -13.18
N LEU A 18 20.99 30.58 -12.87
CA LEU A 18 20.64 29.49 -11.95
C LEU A 18 20.37 30.01 -10.53
N THR A 19 21.22 30.92 -10.04
CA THR A 19 21.11 31.45 -8.68
C THR A 19 19.87 32.32 -8.53
N VAL A 20 19.62 33.22 -9.50
CA VAL A 20 18.41 34.05 -9.53
C VAL A 20 17.17 33.19 -9.66
N GLY A 21 17.18 32.18 -10.55
CA GLY A 21 16.06 31.24 -10.70
C GLY A 21 15.73 30.50 -9.40
N ALA A 22 16.74 29.96 -8.71
CA ALA A 22 16.57 29.25 -7.44
C ALA A 22 16.00 30.15 -6.33
N VAL A 23 16.54 31.37 -6.19
CA VAL A 23 16.07 32.33 -5.19
C VAL A 23 14.65 32.81 -5.50
N ALA A 24 14.39 33.21 -6.76
CA ALA A 24 13.08 33.68 -7.20
C ALA A 24 12.00 32.60 -7.03
N MET A 25 12.30 31.34 -7.37
CA MET A 25 11.37 30.22 -7.17
C MET A 25 11.06 30.01 -5.69
N ARG A 26 12.07 30.02 -4.81
CA ARG A 26 11.86 29.84 -3.37
C ARG A 26 11.03 30.98 -2.76
N ILE A 27 11.30 32.23 -3.13
CA ILE A 27 10.52 33.39 -2.69
C ILE A 27 9.08 33.28 -3.20
N SER A 28 8.90 32.91 -4.48
CA SER A 28 7.56 32.79 -5.08
C SER A 28 6.72 31.73 -4.37
N LEU A 29 7.28 30.54 -4.11
CA LEU A 29 6.59 29.47 -3.39
C LEU A 29 6.19 29.90 -1.96
N SER A 30 7.08 30.63 -1.25
CA SER A 30 6.82 31.12 0.10
C SER A 30 5.80 32.26 0.14
N ALA A 31 5.84 33.18 -0.82
CA ALA A 31 4.98 34.36 -0.85
C ALA A 31 3.57 34.05 -1.38
N MET A 32 3.46 33.07 -2.28
CA MET A 32 2.19 32.66 -2.88
C MET A 32 1.46 31.58 -2.08
N GLU A 33 2.00 31.16 -0.93
CA GLU A 33 1.46 30.09 -0.07
C GLU A 33 1.07 28.82 -0.86
N LEU A 34 1.80 28.54 -1.95
CA LEU A 34 1.52 27.42 -2.83
C LEU A 34 1.85 26.12 -2.12
N HIS A 35 0.82 25.50 -1.55
CA HIS A 35 0.90 24.19 -0.93
C HIS A 35 0.23 23.15 -1.82
N LEU A 36 0.89 22.02 -2.02
CA LEU A 36 0.28 20.86 -2.64
C LEU A 36 -0.67 20.23 -1.64
N ARG A 37 -1.97 20.33 -1.89
CA ARG A 37 -2.99 19.62 -1.12
C ARG A 37 -3.37 18.34 -1.84
N LYS A 38 -2.99 17.20 -1.28
CA LYS A 38 -3.49 15.90 -1.73
C LYS A 38 -4.95 15.77 -1.29
N LEU A 39 -5.84 15.59 -2.25
CA LEU A 39 -7.24 15.28 -1.98
C LEU A 39 -7.41 13.76 -1.85
N PRO A 40 -8.30 13.29 -0.97
CA PRO A 40 -8.58 11.88 -0.84
C PRO A 40 -9.19 11.34 -2.13
N ILE A 41 -8.69 10.19 -2.59
CA ILE A 41 -9.23 9.47 -3.74
C ILE A 41 -10.01 8.29 -3.21
N TYR A 42 -11.32 8.26 -3.47
CA TYR A 42 -12.19 7.15 -3.10
C TYR A 42 -12.45 6.26 -4.30
N ALA A 43 -12.68 4.97 -4.05
CA ALA A 43 -13.24 4.09 -5.06
C ALA A 43 -14.63 4.59 -5.50
N GLU A 44 -15.04 4.22 -6.72
CA GLU A 44 -16.36 4.58 -7.27
C GLU A 44 -17.49 4.31 -6.26
N GLY A 45 -18.36 5.30 -6.05
CA GLY A 45 -19.45 5.20 -5.07
C GLY A 45 -18.99 5.11 -3.61
N ASN A 46 -17.76 5.52 -3.31
CA ASN A 46 -17.12 5.38 -1.98
C ASN A 46 -17.09 3.92 -1.48
N ARG A 47 -16.87 2.98 -2.41
CA ARG A 47 -16.83 1.54 -2.12
C ARG A 47 -15.73 1.23 -1.10
N GLN A 48 -16.12 0.66 0.03
CA GLN A 48 -15.20 0.25 1.09
C GLN A 48 -14.66 -1.16 0.82
N VAL A 49 -13.47 -1.51 1.30
CA VAL A 49 -12.88 -2.84 1.04
C VAL A 49 -13.73 -3.98 1.63
N ARG A 50 -14.46 -3.70 2.72
CA ARG A 50 -15.46 -4.62 3.31
C ARG A 50 -16.59 -5.03 2.37
N SER A 51 -16.82 -4.28 1.29
CA SER A 51 -17.84 -4.61 0.28
C SER A 51 -17.48 -5.79 -0.62
N LEU A 52 -16.25 -6.33 -0.50
CA LEU A 52 -15.89 -7.55 -1.20
C LEU A 52 -16.89 -8.66 -0.91
N PRO A 53 -17.33 -9.41 -1.93
CA PRO A 53 -18.36 -10.40 -1.77
C PRO A 53 -17.89 -11.53 -0.84
N PRO A 54 -18.81 -12.16 -0.08
CA PRO A 54 -18.47 -13.26 0.80
C PRO A 54 -18.12 -14.55 0.05
N ALA A 55 -18.32 -14.60 -1.28
CA ALA A 55 -17.89 -15.69 -2.13
C ALA A 55 -17.30 -15.15 -3.43
N VAL A 56 -16.20 -15.74 -3.89
CA VAL A 56 -15.49 -15.37 -5.13
C VAL A 56 -15.12 -16.66 -5.86
N GLY A 57 -15.90 -17.02 -6.89
CA GLY A 57 -15.78 -18.34 -7.52
C GLY A 57 -16.00 -19.45 -6.49
N ASP A 58 -15.06 -20.40 -6.40
CA ASP A 58 -15.09 -21.52 -5.45
C ASP A 58 -14.57 -21.18 -4.05
N TRP A 59 -14.29 -19.90 -3.78
CA TRP A 59 -13.86 -19.44 -2.46
C TRP A 59 -15.04 -18.91 -1.65
N PHE A 60 -15.12 -19.33 -0.41
CA PHE A 60 -16.15 -18.91 0.54
C PHE A 60 -15.51 -18.29 1.76
N ARG A 61 -16.05 -17.16 2.22
CA ARG A 61 -15.71 -16.60 3.51
C ARG A 61 -16.11 -17.58 4.61
N VAL A 62 -15.19 -17.80 5.54
CA VAL A 62 -15.47 -18.53 6.78
C VAL A 62 -15.54 -17.53 7.92
N HIS A 63 -16.56 -17.70 8.77
CA HIS A 63 -16.85 -16.81 9.90
C HIS A 63 -17.11 -15.35 9.50
N SER A 64 -17.20 -14.49 10.51
CA SER A 64 -17.19 -13.03 10.35
C SER A 64 -15.78 -12.54 10.03
N ASP A 65 -15.70 -11.36 9.44
CA ASP A 65 -14.42 -10.67 9.22
C ASP A 65 -13.74 -10.39 10.57
N THR A 66 -12.42 -10.47 10.60
CA THR A 66 -11.63 -10.21 11.82
C THR A 66 -11.67 -8.72 12.12
N ILE A 67 -12.03 -8.38 13.37
CA ILE A 67 -11.97 -7.00 13.87
C ILE A 67 -10.59 -6.79 14.48
N LEU A 68 -9.83 -5.85 13.93
CA LEU A 68 -8.52 -5.48 14.45
C LEU A 68 -8.68 -4.62 15.71
N SER A 69 -7.73 -4.72 16.64
CA SER A 69 -7.76 -3.91 17.85
C SER A 69 -7.59 -2.41 17.51
N PRO A 70 -8.07 -1.50 18.36
CA PRO A 70 -7.95 -0.06 18.11
C PRO A 70 -6.51 0.39 17.88
N GLU A 71 -5.56 -0.18 18.61
CA GLU A 71 -4.13 0.13 18.49
C GLU A 71 -3.59 -0.27 17.11
N VAL A 72 -4.00 -1.44 16.61
CA VAL A 72 -3.61 -1.89 15.27
C VAL A 72 -4.24 -1.01 14.18
N VAL A 73 -5.48 -0.56 14.36
CA VAL A 73 -6.16 0.32 13.40
C VAL A 73 -5.51 1.72 13.36
N GLU A 74 -5.05 2.21 14.51
CA GLU A 74 -4.30 3.47 14.61
C GLU A 74 -2.96 3.37 13.86
N GLU A 75 -2.19 2.32 14.12
CA GLU A 75 -0.93 2.04 13.40
C GLU A 75 -1.15 1.81 11.91
N LEU A 76 -2.25 1.15 11.54
CA LEU A 76 -2.62 0.94 10.13
C LEU A 76 -2.91 2.27 9.42
N GLY A 77 -3.27 3.34 10.13
CA GLY A 77 -3.53 4.66 9.57
C GLY A 77 -4.78 4.74 8.68
N THR A 78 -5.64 3.71 8.70
CA THR A 78 -6.92 3.70 7.99
C THR A 78 -7.96 2.79 8.65
N SER A 79 -9.20 3.24 8.67
CA SER A 79 -10.36 2.45 9.11
C SER A 79 -11.03 1.68 7.96
N ASN A 80 -10.62 1.93 6.71
CA ASN A 80 -11.09 1.19 5.55
C ASN A 80 -10.18 -0.03 5.33
N TYR A 81 -10.37 -1.05 6.15
CA TYR A 81 -9.64 -2.31 6.10
C TYR A 81 -10.56 -3.53 6.00
N LEU A 82 -10.01 -4.66 5.59
CA LEU A 82 -10.63 -5.97 5.58
C LEU A 82 -9.60 -7.01 5.98
N ASP A 83 -9.91 -7.79 7.01
CA ASP A 83 -9.16 -8.99 7.36
C ASP A 83 -10.14 -10.17 7.33
N ARG A 84 -9.97 -11.07 6.36
CA ARG A 84 -10.97 -12.10 6.03
C ARG A 84 -10.29 -13.39 5.64
N THR A 85 -10.82 -14.50 6.15
CA THR A 85 -10.40 -15.84 5.73
C THR A 85 -11.35 -16.39 4.67
N TYR A 86 -10.79 -16.78 3.54
CA TYR A 86 -11.48 -17.55 2.51
C TYR A 86 -11.00 -19.00 2.53
N VAL A 87 -11.92 -19.92 2.30
CA VAL A 87 -11.59 -21.33 2.06
C VAL A 87 -12.15 -21.80 0.74
N ARG A 88 -11.43 -22.72 0.13
CA ARG A 88 -11.89 -23.48 -1.02
C ARG A 88 -12.15 -24.90 -0.56
N LEU A 89 -13.30 -25.44 -0.92
CA LEU A 89 -13.72 -26.79 -0.54
C LEU A 89 -13.22 -27.83 -1.54
N LYS A 90 -13.17 -29.09 -1.09
CA LYS A 90 -12.86 -30.24 -1.96
C LYS A 90 -14.00 -30.49 -2.96
N PRO A 91 -13.71 -31.10 -4.13
CA PRO A 91 -14.75 -31.47 -5.09
C PRO A 91 -15.86 -32.30 -4.45
N GLY A 92 -17.13 -31.97 -4.76
CA GLY A 92 -18.31 -32.64 -4.20
C GLY A 92 -18.76 -32.12 -2.82
N LYS A 93 -18.06 -31.15 -2.24
CA LYS A 93 -18.47 -30.44 -1.03
C LYS A 93 -19.12 -29.11 -1.36
N THR A 94 -20.02 -28.66 -0.49
CA THR A 94 -20.84 -27.45 -0.70
C THR A 94 -20.65 -26.48 0.45
N LYS A 95 -21.21 -25.27 0.32
CA LYS A 95 -21.18 -24.24 1.37
C LYS A 95 -21.68 -24.77 2.74
N ALA A 96 -22.54 -25.79 2.77
CA ALA A 96 -23.01 -26.41 4.01
C ALA A 96 -21.89 -27.13 4.78
N ASP A 97 -20.83 -27.55 4.08
CA ASP A 97 -19.68 -28.25 4.66
C ASP A 97 -18.57 -27.29 5.15
N LEU A 98 -18.81 -25.98 5.20
CA LEU A 98 -17.79 -25.00 5.60
C LEU A 98 -17.33 -25.16 7.05
N GLU A 99 -18.17 -25.73 7.91
CA GLU A 99 -17.84 -25.99 9.32
C GLU A 99 -17.04 -27.29 9.49
N ASP A 100 -16.97 -28.15 8.46
CA ASP A 100 -16.20 -29.40 8.48
C ASP A 100 -14.75 -29.15 8.03
N PRO A 101 -13.76 -29.26 8.93
CA PRO A 101 -12.36 -29.04 8.58
C PRO A 101 -11.85 -30.02 7.51
N THR A 102 -12.47 -31.21 7.39
CA THR A 102 -12.05 -32.23 6.42
C THR A 102 -12.52 -31.93 5.00
N ALA A 103 -13.53 -31.06 4.85
CA ALA A 103 -14.05 -30.60 3.58
C ALA A 103 -13.20 -29.47 2.95
N VAL A 104 -12.34 -28.82 3.73
CA VAL A 104 -11.47 -27.74 3.28
C VAL A 104 -10.31 -28.30 2.45
N ARG A 105 -10.05 -27.67 1.30
CA ARG A 105 -8.94 -27.97 0.40
C ARG A 105 -7.81 -26.96 0.59
N ASP A 106 -8.15 -25.67 0.49
CA ASP A 106 -7.21 -24.55 0.55
C ASP A 106 -7.75 -23.44 1.46
N ILE A 107 -6.84 -22.71 2.11
CA ILE A 107 -7.16 -21.57 3.00
C ILE A 107 -6.33 -20.36 2.56
N ILE A 108 -6.97 -19.19 2.46
CA ILE A 108 -6.31 -17.91 2.22
C ILE A 108 -6.77 -16.93 3.28
N GLN A 109 -5.81 -16.30 3.96
CA GLN A 109 -6.07 -15.09 4.75
C GLN A 109 -5.83 -13.87 3.85
N LEU A 110 -6.87 -13.08 3.65
CA LEU A 110 -6.82 -11.83 2.90
C LEU A 110 -6.82 -10.65 3.87
N HIS A 111 -5.76 -9.86 3.82
CA HIS A 111 -5.68 -8.57 4.48
C HIS A 111 -5.64 -7.46 3.42
N LEU A 112 -6.50 -6.46 3.55
CA LEU A 112 -6.56 -5.28 2.68
C LEU A 112 -6.72 -4.02 3.53
N ALA A 113 -6.00 -2.97 3.15
CA ALA A 113 -6.13 -1.64 3.73
C ALA A 113 -6.13 -0.60 2.61
N TYR A 114 -7.02 0.39 2.68
CA TYR A 114 -7.15 1.42 1.65
C TYR A 114 -6.90 2.82 2.22
N TYR A 115 -5.94 3.53 1.62
CA TYR A 115 -5.41 4.80 2.11
C TYR A 115 -5.87 5.96 1.24
N THR A 116 -6.46 6.98 1.87
CA THR A 116 -6.91 8.19 1.16
C THR A 116 -6.25 9.48 1.65
N GLY A 117 -5.77 9.53 2.90
CA GLY A 117 -5.40 10.78 3.57
C GLY A 117 -3.91 11.11 3.66
N MET A 118 -3.00 10.16 3.44
CA MET A 118 -1.57 10.37 3.66
C MET A 118 -0.82 10.60 2.34
N ILE A 119 0.00 11.65 2.28
CA ILE A 119 0.86 11.97 1.13
C ILE A 119 1.90 10.86 0.93
N ASP A 120 2.45 10.35 2.04
CA ASP A 120 3.50 9.34 2.09
C ASP A 120 3.00 7.98 2.62
N ALA A 121 1.76 7.58 2.28
CA ALA A 121 1.33 6.20 2.53
C ALA A 121 2.18 5.22 1.70
N VAL A 122 3.29 4.76 2.26
CA VAL A 122 4.05 3.63 1.72
C VAL A 122 3.26 2.38 2.05
N PRO A 123 2.88 1.54 1.07
CA PRO A 123 2.20 0.30 1.36
C PRO A 123 3.07 -0.54 2.31
N HIS A 124 2.47 -1.03 3.40
CA HIS A 124 3.12 -1.99 4.30
C HIS A 124 3.41 -3.27 3.52
N VAL A 125 4.64 -3.38 3.01
CA VAL A 125 5.15 -4.60 2.40
C VAL A 125 5.47 -5.54 3.55
N PRO A 126 4.76 -6.66 3.72
CA PRO A 126 4.88 -7.52 4.90
C PRO A 126 6.33 -7.87 5.23
N GLU A 127 7.13 -8.17 4.21
CA GLU A 127 8.56 -8.48 4.34
C GLU A 127 9.35 -7.34 5.01
N ARG A 128 9.07 -6.08 4.65
CA ARG A 128 9.77 -4.91 5.22
C ARG A 128 9.30 -4.62 6.64
N CYS A 129 8.01 -4.74 6.89
CA CYS A 129 7.41 -4.46 8.19
C CYS A 129 7.79 -5.54 9.22
N PHE A 130 7.79 -6.81 8.83
CA PHE A 130 8.16 -7.91 9.71
C PHE A 130 9.66 -7.90 10.04
N VAL A 131 10.53 -7.57 9.08
CA VAL A 131 11.96 -7.36 9.37
C VAL A 131 12.17 -6.17 10.30
N GLY A 132 11.45 -5.05 10.08
CA GLY A 132 11.46 -3.91 11.00
C GLY A 132 10.97 -4.25 12.41
N GLY A 133 10.03 -5.20 12.53
CA GLY A 133 9.52 -5.74 13.79
C GLY A 133 10.42 -6.80 14.45
N GLY A 134 11.64 -7.02 13.94
CA GLY A 134 12.62 -7.93 14.53
C GLY A 134 12.58 -9.37 14.00
N MET A 135 11.76 -9.68 12.99
CA MET A 135 11.82 -10.98 12.31
C MET A 135 12.95 -11.01 11.28
N SER A 136 13.34 -12.21 10.87
CA SER A 136 14.32 -12.41 9.79
C SER A 136 13.72 -13.31 8.70
N VAL A 137 14.04 -13.00 7.45
CA VAL A 137 13.61 -13.81 6.31
C VAL A 137 14.44 -15.10 6.30
N THR A 138 13.81 -16.23 6.57
CA THR A 138 14.47 -17.55 6.63
C THR A 138 14.51 -18.30 5.30
N GLY A 139 13.86 -17.78 4.25
CA GLY A 139 13.84 -18.39 2.92
C GLY A 139 13.45 -17.40 1.82
N GLY A 140 13.92 -17.66 0.59
CA GLY A 140 13.57 -16.85 -0.58
C GLY A 140 12.17 -17.16 -1.14
N PRO A 141 11.68 -16.35 -2.09
CA PRO A 141 10.44 -16.63 -2.79
C PRO A 141 10.54 -17.99 -3.52
N PHE A 142 9.49 -18.81 -3.40
CA PHE A 142 9.40 -20.09 -4.11
C PHE A 142 8.15 -20.12 -4.99
N VAL A 143 8.27 -20.76 -6.15
CA VAL A 143 7.13 -21.00 -7.03
C VAL A 143 6.47 -22.31 -6.60
N ARG A 144 5.23 -22.24 -6.13
CA ARG A 144 4.40 -23.42 -5.88
C ARG A 144 3.39 -23.55 -7.00
N GLN A 145 3.42 -24.67 -7.73
CA GLN A 145 2.31 -24.99 -8.63
C GLN A 145 1.07 -25.27 -7.77
N LEU A 146 0.10 -24.38 -7.89
CA LEU A 146 -1.24 -24.62 -7.36
C LEU A 146 -1.95 -25.57 -8.31
N PRO A 147 -2.54 -26.68 -7.83
CA PRO A 147 -3.35 -27.52 -8.70
C PRO A 147 -4.54 -26.70 -9.22
N LEU A 148 -4.53 -26.47 -10.54
CA LEU A 148 -5.66 -25.91 -11.28
C LEU A 148 -6.82 -26.92 -11.25
#